data_AF-A0A1Y5ME13-F1
#
_entry.id   AF-A0A1Y5ME13-F1
#
_cell.length_a   1.000
_cell.length_b   1.000
_cell.length_c   1.000
_cell.angle_alpha   90.00
_cell.angle_beta   90.00
_cell.angle_gamma   90.00
#
_symmetry.space_group_name_H-M   'P 1'
#
loop_
_entity.id
_entity.type
_entity.pdbx_description
1 polymer ?
#
loop_
_entity_poly.entity_id
_entity_poly.type
_entity_poly.pdbx_seq_one_letter_code
_entity_poly.pdbx_strand_id
1 'polypeptide(L)'
;MNLEEKIKILTAYEEGKTIETYYRSEGKWCKINQDVWDFEDGTYRVKSDRDTKFKVGDTLVFKDSEEGLCPMTYTITDIDETNYKFEYTSPTAIEEVDKDFINERDVLWYFEIYDYISKEYSMYPKRITRAELEKEYASKHDTFRWKPIYALGFKLKEN
;
A
#
# COMPACT_ATOMS: atom_id res chain seq x y z
N MET A 1 -24.27 -12.96 -5.05
CA MET A 1 -23.86 -12.49 -6.39
C MET A 1 -25.04 -12.55 -7.35
N ASN A 2 -25.15 -11.59 -8.27
CA ASN A 2 -26.11 -11.61 -9.37
C ASN A 2 -25.62 -12.48 -10.55
N LEU A 3 -26.44 -12.66 -11.58
CA LEU A 3 -26.09 -13.50 -12.74
C LEU A 3 -24.89 -12.95 -13.53
N GLU A 4 -24.80 -11.63 -13.69
CA GLU A 4 -23.70 -10.98 -14.42
C GLU A 4 -22.36 -11.19 -13.73
N GLU A 5 -22.31 -11.05 -12.40
CA GLU A 5 -21.13 -11.32 -11.58
C GLU A 5 -20.69 -12.79 -11.68
N LYS A 6 -21.64 -13.73 -11.66
CA LYS A 6 -21.36 -15.16 -11.82
C LYS A 6 -20.73 -15.44 -13.19
N ILE A 7 -21.32 -14.90 -14.26
CA ILE A 7 -20.79 -15.03 -15.62
C ILE A 7 -19.38 -14.44 -15.69
N LYS A 8 -19.16 -13.24 -15.14
CA LYS A 8 -17.83 -12.60 -15.13
C LYS A 8 -16.76 -13.46 -14.46
N ILE A 9 -17.07 -14.09 -13.31
CA ILE A 9 -16.14 -14.99 -12.61
C ILE A 9 -15.81 -16.22 -13.45
N LEU A 10 -16.83 -16.87 -14.02
CA LEU A 10 -16.64 -18.07 -14.83
C LEU A 10 -15.84 -17.77 -16.12
N THR A 11 -16.18 -16.67 -16.81
CA THR A 11 -15.43 -16.21 -17.98
C THR A 11 -13.97 -15.91 -17.63
N ALA A 12 -13.71 -15.22 -16.52
CA ALA A 12 -12.34 -14.95 -16.08
C ALA A 12 -11.56 -16.23 -15.73
N TYR A 13 -12.21 -17.22 -15.13
CA TYR A 13 -11.61 -18.53 -14.87
C TYR A 13 -11.25 -19.26 -16.17
N GLU A 14 -12.15 -19.25 -17.16
CA GLU A 14 -11.93 -19.83 -18.48
C GLU A 14 -10.80 -19.12 -19.26
N GLU A 15 -10.69 -17.80 -19.12
CA GLU A 15 -9.57 -16.99 -19.65
C GLU A 15 -8.23 -17.25 -18.94
N GLY A 16 -8.21 -18.08 -17.89
CA GLY A 16 -7.01 -18.42 -17.12
C GLY A 16 -6.59 -17.37 -16.11
N LYS A 17 -7.44 -16.38 -15.81
CA LYS A 17 -7.17 -15.37 -14.76
C LYS A 17 -7.21 -16.02 -13.38
N THR A 18 -6.48 -15.43 -12.44
CA THR A 18 -6.49 -15.92 -11.07
C THR A 18 -7.79 -15.55 -10.37
N ILE A 19 -8.62 -16.54 -10.02
CA ILE A 19 -9.81 -16.34 -9.20
C ILE A 19 -9.50 -16.64 -7.73
N GLU A 20 -10.03 -15.83 -6.83
CA GLU A 20 -9.94 -16.02 -5.39
C GLU A 20 -11.32 -16.17 -4.76
N THR A 21 -11.40 -16.95 -3.69
CA THR A 21 -12.56 -17.05 -2.82
C THR A 21 -12.21 -16.61 -1.40
N TYR A 22 -13.16 -16.00 -0.72
CA TYR A 22 -12.96 -15.52 0.65
C TYR A 22 -13.26 -16.62 1.67
N TYR A 23 -12.22 -17.10 2.35
CA TYR A 23 -12.36 -18.08 3.44
C TYR A 23 -12.67 -17.36 4.75
N ARG A 24 -13.95 -17.33 5.13
CA ARG A 24 -14.41 -16.64 6.35
C ARG A 24 -13.72 -17.13 7.62
N SER A 25 -13.41 -18.42 7.71
CA SER A 25 -12.72 -19.03 8.87
C SER A 25 -11.31 -18.48 9.09
N GLU A 26 -10.65 -18.03 8.02
CA GLU A 26 -9.27 -17.53 8.06
C GLU A 26 -9.18 -16.03 7.78
N GLY A 27 -10.32 -15.38 7.48
CA GLY A 27 -10.38 -13.95 7.17
C GLY A 27 -9.55 -13.55 5.95
N LYS A 28 -9.32 -14.46 4.99
CA LYS A 28 -8.39 -14.23 3.88
C LYS A 28 -8.93 -14.72 2.54
N TRP A 29 -8.42 -14.11 1.47
CA TRP A 29 -8.66 -14.57 0.10
C TRP A 29 -7.69 -15.69 -0.26
N CYS A 30 -8.22 -16.76 -0.85
CA CYS A 30 -7.45 -17.92 -1.28
C CYS A 30 -7.70 -18.16 -2.78
N LYS A 31 -6.65 -18.52 -3.51
CA LYS A 31 -6.77 -18.90 -4.92
C LYS A 31 -7.64 -20.15 -5.07
N ILE A 32 -8.53 -20.12 -6.06
CA ILE A 32 -9.27 -21.29 -6.50
C ILE A 32 -8.40 -22.11 -7.44
N ASN A 33 -8.24 -23.39 -7.13
CA ASN A 33 -7.47 -24.33 -7.92
C ASN A 33 -8.35 -25.38 -8.63
N GLN A 34 -9.65 -25.43 -8.33
CA GLN A 34 -10.58 -26.43 -8.85
C GLN A 34 -11.85 -25.75 -9.35
N ASP A 35 -12.44 -26.28 -10.43
CA ASP A 35 -13.69 -25.85 -11.02
C ASP A 35 -14.90 -26.33 -10.19
N VAL A 36 -14.96 -25.88 -8.94
CA VAL A 36 -16.02 -26.21 -7.98
C VAL A 36 -16.52 -24.90 -7.38
N TRP A 37 -17.76 -24.54 -7.72
CA TRP A 37 -18.35 -23.26 -7.38
C TRP A 37 -19.55 -23.44 -6.45
N ASP A 38 -19.54 -22.66 -5.38
CA ASP A 38 -20.67 -22.47 -4.47
C ASP A 38 -21.04 -20.98 -4.52
N PHE A 39 -21.81 -20.59 -5.54
CA PHE A 39 -22.27 -19.20 -5.69
C PHE A 39 -23.40 -18.81 -4.74
N GLU A 40 -23.87 -19.73 -3.89
CA GLU A 40 -24.91 -19.47 -2.90
C GLU A 40 -24.29 -18.87 -1.64
N ASP A 41 -23.25 -19.51 -1.10
CA ASP A 41 -22.56 -19.06 0.12
C ASP A 41 -21.17 -18.47 -0.11
N GLY A 42 -20.54 -18.79 -1.23
CA GLY A 42 -19.19 -18.37 -1.59
C GLY A 42 -19.11 -16.92 -2.07
N THR A 43 -18.07 -16.23 -1.60
CA THR A 43 -17.69 -14.92 -2.14
C THR A 43 -16.49 -15.11 -3.06
N TYR A 44 -16.61 -14.61 -4.29
CA TYR A 44 -15.60 -14.74 -5.32
C TYR A 44 -15.14 -13.39 -5.85
N ARG A 45 -13.91 -13.35 -6.33
CA ARG A 45 -13.38 -12.22 -7.10
C ARG A 45 -12.33 -12.69 -8.08
N VAL A 46 -12.14 -11.91 -9.14
CA VAL A 46 -10.94 -12.02 -9.95
C VAL A 46 -9.83 -11.24 -9.25
N LYS A 47 -8.67 -11.87 -9.07
CA LYS A 47 -7.47 -11.20 -8.60
C LYS A 47 -6.96 -10.30 -9.72
N SER A 48 -6.57 -9.08 -9.38
CA SER A 48 -5.95 -8.20 -10.38
C SER A 48 -4.59 -8.76 -10.78
N ASP A 49 -4.44 -9.11 -12.05
CA ASP A 49 -3.15 -9.35 -12.69
C ASP A 49 -2.62 -8.06 -13.37
N ARG A 50 -3.29 -6.91 -13.17
CA ARG A 50 -2.82 -5.62 -13.67
C ARG A 50 -1.51 -5.26 -12.97
N ASP A 51 -0.58 -4.71 -13.74
CA ASP A 51 0.58 -4.04 -13.19
C ASP A 51 0.11 -2.72 -12.55
N THR A 52 -0.25 -2.80 -11.26
CA THR A 52 -0.68 -1.65 -10.48
C THR A 52 0.54 -0.85 -10.05
N LYS A 53 0.42 0.49 -10.05
CA LYS A 53 1.51 1.38 -9.65
C LYS A 53 2.04 1.08 -8.25
N PHE A 54 1.15 0.67 -7.35
CA PHE A 54 1.45 0.32 -5.96
C PHE A 54 1.17 -1.16 -5.68
N LYS A 55 1.74 -1.68 -4.59
CA LYS A 55 1.63 -3.08 -4.18
C LYS A 55 1.02 -3.21 -2.78
N VAL A 56 0.49 -4.40 -2.48
CA VAL A 56 0.06 -4.75 -1.12
C VAL A 56 1.24 -4.56 -0.14
N GLY A 57 0.98 -3.87 0.95
CA GLY A 57 1.97 -3.47 1.95
C GLY A 57 2.63 -2.12 1.71
N ASP A 58 2.41 -1.48 0.55
CA ASP A 58 2.82 -0.09 0.36
C ASP A 58 1.97 0.85 1.21
N THR A 59 2.62 1.86 1.76
CA THR A 59 1.98 2.95 2.50
C THR A 59 2.04 4.21 1.64
N LEU A 60 0.88 4.83 1.44
CA LEU A 60 0.70 5.98 0.56
C LEU A 60 0.33 7.23 1.35
N VAL A 61 0.60 8.38 0.74
CA VAL A 61 0.11 9.70 1.18
C VAL A 61 -0.62 10.39 0.03
N PHE A 62 -1.61 11.21 0.37
CA PHE A 62 -2.37 12.00 -0.58
C PHE A 62 -1.55 13.23 -1.02
N LYS A 63 -1.36 13.44 -2.33
CA LYS A 63 -0.46 14.48 -2.85
C LYS A 63 -0.84 15.88 -2.37
N ASP A 64 -2.13 16.22 -2.35
CA ASP A 64 -2.58 17.56 -1.96
C ASP A 64 -2.39 17.84 -0.45
N SER A 65 -2.02 16.82 0.34
CA SER A 65 -1.66 17.01 1.75
C SER A 65 -0.22 17.50 1.96
N GLU A 66 0.52 17.80 0.89
CA GLU A 66 1.93 18.23 0.92
C GLU A 66 2.18 19.43 1.86
N GLU A 67 1.29 20.42 1.89
CA GLU A 67 1.47 21.61 2.73
C GLU A 67 0.95 21.42 4.17
N GLY A 68 0.31 20.28 4.44
CA GLY A 68 -0.29 19.97 5.73
C GLY A 68 0.70 19.43 6.76
N LEU A 69 0.34 19.59 8.03
CA LEU A 69 0.95 18.88 9.15
C LEU A 69 0.19 17.58 9.42
N CYS A 70 0.87 16.58 9.97
CA CYS A 70 0.28 15.29 10.33
C CYS A 70 -0.54 14.65 9.19
N PRO A 71 0.03 14.44 7.99
CA PRO A 71 -0.69 13.86 6.86
C PRO A 71 -1.13 12.44 7.20
N MET A 72 -2.31 12.06 6.71
CA MET A 72 -2.80 10.69 6.84
C MET A 72 -2.01 9.76 5.93
N THR A 73 -1.68 8.57 6.44
CA THR A 73 -1.03 7.50 5.69
C THR A 73 -2.01 6.36 5.43
N TYR A 74 -1.96 5.79 4.23
CA TYR A 74 -2.89 4.75 3.79
C TYR A 74 -2.11 3.51 3.36
N THR A 75 -2.20 2.44 4.14
CA THR A 75 -1.51 1.18 3.84
C THR A 75 -2.41 0.27 3.02
N ILE A 76 -1.95 -0.17 1.86
CA ILE A 76 -2.68 -1.10 0.99
C ILE A 76 -2.66 -2.48 1.63
N THR A 77 -3.85 -3.01 1.91
CA THR A 77 -4.02 -4.36 2.48
C THR A 77 -4.32 -5.39 1.40
N ASP A 78 -4.91 -4.95 0.28
CA ASP A 78 -5.43 -5.84 -0.75
C ASP A 78 -5.71 -5.06 -2.05
N ILE A 79 -5.69 -5.75 -3.18
CA ILE A 79 -5.91 -5.18 -4.52
C ILE A 79 -6.81 -6.15 -5.31
N ASP A 80 -7.92 -5.64 -5.82
CA ASP A 80 -8.78 -6.34 -6.77
C ASP A 80 -8.72 -5.69 -8.16
N GLU A 81 -9.49 -6.20 -9.13
CA GLU A 81 -9.42 -5.72 -10.53
C GLU A 81 -9.61 -4.20 -10.70
N THR A 82 -10.34 -3.56 -9.79
CA THR A 82 -10.77 -2.17 -9.95
C THR A 82 -10.36 -1.26 -8.81
N ASN A 83 -10.01 -1.79 -7.64
CA ASN A 83 -9.74 -0.99 -6.45
C ASN A 83 -8.49 -1.42 -5.67
N TYR A 84 -7.87 -0.43 -5.04
CA TYR A 84 -7.03 -0.64 -3.85
C TYR A 84 -7.91 -0.66 -2.60
N LYS A 85 -7.56 -1.50 -1.63
CA LYS A 85 -8.16 -1.50 -0.30
C LYS A 85 -7.12 -1.07 0.71
N PHE A 86 -7.51 -0.18 1.62
CA PHE A 86 -6.64 0.29 2.68
C PHE A 86 -7.13 -0.16 4.05
N GLU A 87 -6.25 -0.08 5.04
CA GLU A 87 -6.62 -0.29 6.43
C GLU A 87 -7.61 0.79 6.89
N TYR A 88 -8.79 0.38 7.38
CA TYR A 88 -9.84 1.25 7.93
C TYR A 88 -10.49 2.26 6.97
N THR A 89 -10.32 2.12 5.65
CA THR A 89 -11.04 2.95 4.67
C THR A 89 -11.84 2.11 3.67
N SER A 90 -12.79 2.76 3.00
CA SER A 90 -13.46 2.15 1.86
C SER A 90 -12.46 1.85 0.73
N PRO A 91 -12.73 0.81 -0.09
CA PRO A 91 -11.99 0.59 -1.32
C PRO A 91 -12.05 1.82 -2.24
N THR A 92 -10.94 2.13 -2.91
CA THR A 92 -10.80 3.29 -3.79
C THR A 92 -10.33 2.83 -5.17
N ALA A 93 -10.89 3.43 -6.22
CA ALA A 93 -10.60 3.05 -7.61
C ALA A 93 -9.10 3.19 -7.92
N ILE A 94 -8.55 2.23 -8.67
CA ILE A 94 -7.13 2.22 -9.07
C ILE A 94 -6.73 3.53 -9.75
N GLU A 95 -7.57 4.02 -10.67
CA GLU A 95 -7.30 5.25 -11.42
C GLU A 95 -7.17 6.49 -10.53
N GLU A 96 -8.01 6.58 -9.49
CA GLU A 96 -7.98 7.67 -8.51
C GLU A 96 -6.72 7.58 -7.65
N VAL A 97 -6.40 6.39 -7.13
CA VAL A 97 -5.22 6.18 -6.29
C VAL A 97 -3.94 6.44 -7.06
N ASP A 98 -3.81 5.91 -8.28
CA ASP A 98 -2.60 6.07 -9.10
C ASP A 98 -2.33 7.54 -9.46
N LYS A 99 -3.40 8.33 -9.62
CA LYS A 99 -3.35 9.75 -9.94
C LYS A 99 -3.04 10.60 -8.70
N ASP A 100 -3.75 10.42 -7.60
CA ASP A 100 -3.78 11.40 -6.51
C ASP A 100 -2.89 11.00 -5.32
N PHE A 101 -2.37 9.77 -5.30
CA PHE A 101 -1.48 9.27 -4.24
C PHE A 101 -0.05 9.05 -4.73
N ILE A 102 0.86 9.03 -3.76
CA ILE A 102 2.28 8.72 -3.93
C ILE A 102 2.75 7.84 -2.75
N ASN A 103 3.73 6.97 -2.99
CA ASN A 103 4.30 6.14 -1.93
C ASN A 103 5.04 7.05 -0.93
N GLU A 104 4.85 6.81 0.37
CA GLU A 104 5.52 7.60 1.41
C GLU A 104 7.04 7.54 1.34
N ARG A 105 7.60 6.51 0.70
CA ARG A 105 9.05 6.36 0.52
C ARG A 105 9.61 7.29 -0.56
N ASP A 106 8.77 7.75 -1.48
CA ASP A 106 9.17 8.55 -2.64
C ASP A 106 9.09 10.06 -2.38
N VAL A 107 8.54 10.46 -1.24
CA VAL A 107 8.46 11.86 -0.80
C VAL A 107 9.56 12.23 0.19
N LEU A 108 9.76 13.52 0.39
CA LEU A 108 10.78 14.08 1.26
C LEU A 108 10.22 14.28 2.68
N TRP A 109 10.84 13.66 3.67
CA TRP A 109 10.48 13.81 5.09
C TRP A 109 11.61 14.42 5.90
N TYR A 110 11.27 15.04 7.02
CA TYR A 110 12.21 15.16 8.13
C TYR A 110 12.30 13.83 8.87
N PHE A 111 13.48 13.51 9.40
CA PHE A 111 13.72 12.29 10.13
C PHE A 111 14.20 12.57 11.54
N GLU A 112 13.67 11.83 12.49
CA GLU A 112 14.24 11.72 13.83
C GLU A 112 15.27 10.60 13.79
N ILE A 113 16.48 10.89 14.24
CA ILE A 113 17.61 9.98 14.35
C ILE A 113 17.90 9.75 15.82
N TYR A 114 17.87 8.49 16.24
CA TYR A 114 18.31 8.05 17.55
C TYR A 114 19.70 7.45 17.45
N ASP A 115 20.64 7.95 18.24
CA ASP A 115 22.00 7.45 18.34
C ASP A 115 22.14 6.49 19.53
N TYR A 116 22.49 5.23 19.27
CA TYR A 116 22.66 4.22 20.31
C TYR A 116 23.93 4.40 21.15
N ILE A 117 24.93 5.17 20.70
CA ILE A 117 26.16 5.47 21.45
C ILE A 117 25.91 6.62 22.41
N SER A 118 25.43 7.77 21.91
CA SER A 118 25.18 8.95 22.76
C SER A 118 23.87 8.85 23.55
N LYS A 119 22.93 7.98 23.13
CA LYS A 119 21.56 7.85 23.66
C LYS A 119 20.71 9.10 23.46
N GLU A 120 21.04 9.91 22.46
CA GLU A 120 20.34 11.16 22.16
C GLU A 120 19.48 11.07 20.90
N TYR A 121 18.47 11.92 20.85
CA TYR A 121 17.63 12.15 19.67
C TYR A 121 18.08 13.42 18.95
N SER A 122 18.12 13.36 17.63
CA SER A 122 18.39 14.51 16.77
C SER A 122 17.47 14.50 15.57
N MET A 123 17.27 15.66 14.95
CA MET A 123 16.56 15.77 13.68
C MET A 123 17.57 15.87 12.54
N TYR A 124 17.35 15.10 11.48
CA TYR A 124 18.14 15.23 10.26
C TYR A 124 17.89 16.63 9.64
N PRO A 125 18.94 17.37 9.25
CA PRO A 125 18.85 18.83 9.07
C PRO A 125 18.06 19.30 7.84
N LYS A 126 17.74 18.40 6.90
CA LYS A 126 17.01 18.71 5.66
C LYS A 126 15.95 17.64 5.40
N ARG A 127 14.98 17.93 4.54
CA ARG A 127 14.09 16.88 4.05
C ARG A 127 14.85 16.01 3.04
N ILE A 128 14.60 14.71 3.09
CA ILE A 128 15.27 13.69 2.25
C ILE A 128 14.31 12.53 2.03
N THR A 129 14.51 11.69 1.01
CA THR A 129 13.76 10.42 0.94
C THR A 129 14.30 9.40 1.92
N ARG A 130 13.46 8.43 2.27
CA ARG A 130 13.87 7.31 3.10
C ARG A 130 15.04 6.53 2.47
N ALA A 131 14.97 6.27 1.17
CA ALA A 131 16.01 5.51 0.46
C ALA A 131 17.36 6.24 0.42
N GLU A 132 17.36 7.57 0.22
CA GLU A 132 18.59 8.37 0.25
C GLU A 132 19.20 8.40 1.66
N LEU A 133 18.38 8.55 2.71
CA LEU A 133 18.86 8.48 4.09
C LEU A 133 19.42 7.10 4.43
N GLU A 134 18.73 6.03 4.04
CA GLU A 134 19.20 4.65 4.22
C GLU A 134 20.55 4.44 3.53
N LYS A 135 20.75 5.02 2.34
CA LYS A 135 22.05 4.98 1.66
C LYS A 135 23.15 5.73 2.41
N GLU A 136 22.85 6.91 2.98
CA GLU A 136 23.81 7.68 3.78
C GLU A 136 24.22 6.96 5.08
N TYR A 137 23.27 6.24 5.70
CA TYR A 137 23.46 5.54 6.97
C TYR A 137 23.65 4.02 6.83
N ALA A 138 23.83 3.51 5.62
CA ALA A 138 23.91 2.07 5.33
C ALA A 138 25.00 1.33 6.14
N SER A 139 26.09 2.02 6.48
CA SER A 139 27.19 1.46 7.29
C SER A 139 27.00 1.61 8.80
N LYS A 140 25.92 2.28 9.23
CA LYS A 140 25.71 2.69 10.62
C LYS A 140 24.37 2.23 11.19
N HIS A 141 23.72 1.23 10.58
CA HIS A 141 22.45 0.67 11.05
C HIS A 141 22.52 0.12 12.49
N ASP A 142 23.68 -0.40 12.90
CA ASP A 142 23.89 -0.89 14.28
C ASP A 142 24.01 0.25 15.30
N THR A 143 24.22 1.49 14.82
CA THR A 143 24.51 2.66 15.64
C THR A 143 23.37 3.68 15.63
N PHE A 144 22.60 3.78 14.54
CA PHE A 144 21.51 4.73 14.41
C PHE A 144 20.20 4.04 14.05
N ARG A 145 19.13 4.53 14.64
CA ARG A 145 17.76 4.24 14.21
C ARG A 145 17.14 5.53 13.69
N TRP A 146 16.39 5.45 12.60
CA TRP A 146 15.68 6.60 12.06
C TRP A 146 14.23 6.28 11.72
N LYS A 147 13.39 7.32 11.79
CA LYS A 147 12.00 7.27 11.32
C LYS A 147 11.55 8.64 10.82
N PRO A 148 10.61 8.71 9.86
CA PRO A 148 9.99 9.97 9.49
C PRO A 148 9.31 10.66 10.68
N ILE A 149 9.38 11.99 10.73
CA ILE A 149 8.61 12.81 11.65
C ILE A 149 7.32 13.23 10.96
N TYR A 150 6.33 12.34 10.94
CA TYR A 150 5.04 12.58 10.26
C TYR A 150 4.36 13.88 10.72
N ALA A 151 4.58 14.30 11.97
CA ALA A 151 4.02 15.55 12.50
C ALA A 151 4.42 16.81 11.70
N LEU A 152 5.56 16.79 11.00
CA LEU A 152 6.07 17.94 10.23
C LEU A 152 5.67 17.94 8.73
N GLY A 153 4.85 16.96 8.32
CA GLY A 153 4.45 16.81 6.92
C GLY A 153 5.58 16.34 6.00
N PHE A 154 5.23 16.14 4.73
CA PHE A 154 6.18 15.78 3.67
C PHE A 154 6.31 16.89 2.64
N LYS A 155 7.27 16.75 1.72
CA LYS A 155 7.32 17.52 0.47
C LYS A 155 7.45 16.58 -0.72
N LEU A 156 6.79 16.92 -1.82
CA LEU A 156 7.01 16.27 -3.10
C LEU A 156 8.40 16.66 -3.61
N LYS A 157 9.00 15.81 -4.44
CA LYS A 157 10.24 16.19 -5.13
C LYS A 157 9.91 17.27 -6.15
N GLU A 158 10.77 18.29 -6.24
CA GLU A 158 10.70 19.23 -7.35
C GLU A 158 10.99 18.47 -8.66
N ASN A 159 10.14 18.69 -9.68
CA ASN A 159 10.33 18.13 -11.02
C ASN A 159 11.37 18.91 -11.81
#